data_AF-A0A257PAJ5-F1
#
_entry.id   AF-A0A257PAJ5-F1
#
_cell.length_a   1.000
_cell.length_b   1.000
_cell.length_c   1.000
_cell.angle_alpha   90.00
_cell.angle_beta   90.00
_cell.angle_gamma   90.00
#
_symmetry.space_group_name_H-M   'P 1'
#
loop_
_entity.id
_entity.type
_entity.pdbx_description
1 polymer ?
#
loop_
_entity_poly.entity_id
_entity_poly.type
_entity_poly.pdbx_seq_one_letter_code
_entity_poly.pdbx_strand_id
1 'polypeptide(L)'
;MSAQPRRTYLAVPAHRRNMVEGAARSAADAVFLDLEDAVPPGEKAAALAGAKAALAELDWGQKHVSVRINAGAAAEAAALAGCARLDAIILPKTEHPRQLAEVVSALAADGGRIGLEALIETAAGLVQVDSIAASGGRLKALHFGVGDFAASLGA
;
A
#
# COMPACT_ATOMS: atom_id res chain seq x y z
N MET A 1 -17.40 13.11 9.29
CA MET A 1 -16.20 13.22 8.43
C MET A 1 -16.66 12.94 7.01
N SER A 2 -16.57 13.91 6.11
CA SER A 2 -16.83 13.65 4.69
C SER A 2 -15.78 12.66 4.19
N ALA A 3 -16.20 11.46 3.81
CA ALA A 3 -15.28 10.49 3.22
C ALA A 3 -14.66 11.10 1.97
N GLN A 4 -13.33 11.21 1.92
CA GLN A 4 -12.66 11.57 0.67
C GLN A 4 -13.00 10.51 -0.37
N PRO A 5 -13.43 10.90 -1.59
CA PRO A 5 -13.73 9.95 -2.63
C PRO A 5 -12.48 9.13 -2.97
N ARG A 6 -12.64 7.84 -3.25
CA ARG A 6 -11.59 6.91 -3.70
C ARG A 6 -12.02 6.21 -4.99
N ARG A 7 -12.48 6.99 -5.97
CA ARG A 7 -13.04 6.47 -7.24
C ARG A 7 -11.95 6.01 -8.20
N THR A 8 -10.77 6.62 -8.10
CA THR A 8 -9.59 6.30 -8.92
C THR A 8 -8.39 6.08 -8.03
N TYR A 9 -7.66 4.99 -8.26
CA TYR A 9 -6.43 4.68 -7.55
C TYR A 9 -5.29 4.55 -8.56
N LEU A 10 -4.31 5.45 -8.51
CA LEU A 10 -3.18 5.48 -9.43
C LEU A 10 -1.96 4.79 -8.82
N ALA A 11 -1.49 3.72 -9.47
CA ALA A 11 -0.27 3.01 -9.13
C ALA A 11 0.96 3.71 -9.71
N VAL A 12 2.03 3.88 -8.92
CA VAL A 12 3.25 4.54 -9.40
C VAL A 12 4.51 3.93 -8.77
N PRO A 13 5.51 3.49 -9.55
CA PRO A 13 6.76 2.98 -9.00
C PRO A 13 7.52 4.07 -8.23
N ALA A 14 7.81 3.82 -6.95
CA ALA A 14 8.37 4.85 -6.06
C ALA A 14 9.80 5.28 -6.40
N HIS A 15 10.55 4.46 -7.15
CA HIS A 15 11.89 4.79 -7.64
C HIS A 15 11.88 5.75 -8.85
N ARG A 16 10.73 5.98 -9.49
CA ARG A 16 10.62 6.84 -10.70
C ARG A 16 10.11 8.23 -10.34
N ARG A 17 11.02 9.10 -9.87
CA ARG A 17 10.66 10.45 -9.37
C ARG A 17 9.73 11.25 -10.29
N ASN A 18 10.02 11.31 -11.59
CA ASN A 18 9.19 12.04 -12.56
C ASN A 18 7.73 11.54 -12.59
N MET A 19 7.51 10.23 -12.44
CA MET A 19 6.17 9.65 -12.42
C MET A 19 5.45 9.96 -11.11
N VAL A 20 6.17 9.88 -9.98
CA VAL A 20 5.63 10.21 -8.65
C VAL A 20 5.19 11.67 -8.58
N GLU A 21 5.99 12.58 -9.11
CA GLU A 21 5.62 14.00 -9.23
C GLU A 21 4.41 14.23 -10.14
N GLY A 22 4.33 13.50 -11.25
CA GLY A 22 3.15 13.51 -12.12
C GLY A 22 1.88 13.05 -11.40
N ALA A 23 2.00 12.01 -10.57
CA ALA A 23 0.89 11.48 -9.80
C ALA A 23 0.40 12.45 -8.71
N ALA A 24 1.31 13.14 -8.02
CA ALA A 24 0.96 14.19 -7.06
C ALA A 24 0.13 15.31 -7.71
N ARG A 25 0.48 15.72 -8.95
CA ARG A 25 -0.25 16.73 -9.73
C ARG A 25 -1.50 16.22 -10.46
N SER A 26 -1.73 14.91 -10.49
CA SER A 26 -2.82 14.31 -11.26
C SER A 26 -4.21 14.63 -10.68
N ALA A 27 -5.26 14.31 -11.41
CA ALA A 27 -6.65 14.38 -10.91
C ALA A 27 -7.07 13.14 -10.10
N ALA A 28 -6.17 12.17 -9.87
CA ALA A 28 -6.51 10.94 -9.16
C ALA A 28 -6.94 11.22 -7.71
N ASP A 29 -8.01 10.57 -7.26
CA ASP A 29 -8.47 10.59 -5.88
C ASP A 29 -7.47 9.97 -4.91
N ALA A 30 -6.87 8.84 -5.29
CA ALA A 30 -5.89 8.10 -4.50
C ALA A 30 -4.67 7.73 -5.33
N VAL A 31 -3.52 7.63 -4.68
CA VAL A 31 -2.25 7.21 -5.27
C VAL A 31 -1.60 6.19 -4.34
N PHE A 32 -1.01 5.13 -4.89
CA PHE A 32 -0.04 4.34 -4.13
C PHE A 32 1.34 4.37 -4.77
N LEU A 33 2.33 4.57 -3.90
CA LEU A 33 3.73 4.45 -4.23
C LEU A 33 4.11 2.98 -4.12
N ASP A 34 4.51 2.38 -5.23
CA ASP A 34 4.80 0.97 -5.32
C ASP A 34 6.26 0.67 -5.00
N LEU A 35 6.46 -0.23 -4.03
CA LEU A 35 7.76 -0.83 -3.69
C LEU A 35 7.87 -2.27 -4.24
N GLU A 36 6.78 -2.84 -4.73
CA GLU A 36 6.67 -4.25 -5.11
C GLU A 36 6.86 -4.45 -6.63
N ASP A 37 5.88 -4.96 -7.36
CA ASP A 37 6.09 -5.54 -8.70
C ASP A 37 6.63 -4.56 -9.73
N ALA A 38 6.28 -3.28 -9.64
CA ALA A 38 6.77 -2.27 -10.58
C ALA A 38 8.23 -1.87 -10.31
N VAL A 39 8.88 -2.43 -9.28
CA VAL A 39 10.23 -2.08 -8.85
C VAL A 39 11.20 -3.25 -9.08
N PRO A 40 12.27 -3.07 -9.87
CA PRO A 40 13.30 -4.09 -10.04
C PRO A 40 13.97 -4.47 -8.71
N PRO A 41 14.43 -5.73 -8.54
CA PRO A 41 15.05 -6.18 -7.28
C PRO A 41 16.22 -5.30 -6.80
N GLY A 42 17.06 -4.82 -7.71
CA GLY A 42 18.20 -3.93 -7.40
C GLY A 42 17.80 -2.52 -6.96
N GLU A 43 16.53 -2.14 -7.10
CA GLU A 43 16.04 -0.79 -6.84
C GLU A 43 15.09 -0.72 -5.64
N LYS A 44 14.82 -1.83 -4.95
CA LYS A 44 13.89 -1.88 -3.80
C LYS A 44 14.25 -0.88 -2.70
N ALA A 45 15.53 -0.81 -2.34
CA ALA A 45 16.02 0.16 -1.36
C ALA A 45 15.84 1.61 -1.84
N ALA A 46 16.10 1.87 -3.13
CA ALA A 46 15.92 3.19 -3.72
C ALA A 46 14.42 3.57 -3.81
N ALA A 47 13.53 2.62 -4.07
CA ALA A 47 12.09 2.83 -4.06
C ALA A 47 11.58 3.21 -2.66
N LEU A 48 12.03 2.51 -1.60
CA LEU A 48 11.66 2.87 -0.23
C LEU A 48 12.14 4.27 0.13
N ALA A 49 13.40 4.61 -0.19
CA ALA A 49 13.93 5.95 0.02
C ALA A 49 13.15 7.01 -0.79
N GLY A 50 12.83 6.71 -2.05
CA GLY A 50 12.03 7.57 -2.93
C GLY A 50 10.62 7.80 -2.41
N ALA A 51 9.97 6.78 -1.86
CA ALA A 51 8.67 6.91 -1.22
C ALA A 51 8.72 7.86 0.00
N LYS A 52 9.71 7.69 0.88
CA LYS A 52 9.90 8.57 2.05
C LYS A 52 10.15 10.01 1.64
N ALA A 53 11.01 10.23 0.64
CA ALA A 53 11.28 11.56 0.09
C ALA A 53 10.01 12.19 -0.51
N ALA A 54 9.27 11.45 -1.34
CA ALA A 54 8.05 11.95 -1.96
C ALA A 54 6.96 12.29 -0.93
N LEU A 55 6.83 11.50 0.14
CA LEU A 55 5.89 11.76 1.23
C LEU A 55 6.26 13.00 2.05
N ALA A 56 7.55 13.34 2.13
CA ALA A 56 8.04 14.50 2.86
C ALA A 56 8.04 15.80 2.03
N GLU A 57 8.31 15.69 0.73
CA GLU A 57 8.64 16.83 -0.13
C GLU A 57 7.49 17.29 -1.03
N LEU A 58 6.61 16.37 -1.46
CA LEU A 58 5.58 16.69 -2.44
C LEU A 58 4.28 17.16 -1.79
N ASP A 59 3.60 18.09 -2.45
CA ASP A 59 2.22 18.44 -2.13
C ASP A 59 1.26 17.43 -2.75
N TRP A 60 0.67 16.61 -1.90
CA TRP A 60 -0.32 15.61 -2.27
C TRP A 60 -1.77 16.13 -2.18
N GLY A 61 -1.95 17.39 -1.77
CA GLY A 61 -3.26 17.99 -1.52
C GLY A 61 -4.13 17.08 -0.65
N GLN A 62 -5.37 16.88 -1.09
CA GLN A 62 -6.39 16.06 -0.42
C GLN A 62 -6.46 14.60 -0.94
N LYS A 63 -5.42 14.11 -1.63
CA LYS A 63 -5.42 12.71 -2.12
C LYS A 63 -5.31 11.71 -0.97
N HIS A 64 -5.83 10.52 -1.14
CA HIS A 64 -5.46 9.39 -0.28
C HIS A 64 -4.14 8.79 -0.79
N VAL A 65 -3.08 8.84 0.01
CA VAL A 65 -1.73 8.40 -0.37
C VAL A 65 -1.34 7.17 0.41
N SER A 66 -1.07 6.09 -0.31
CA SER A 66 -0.64 4.82 0.26
C SER A 66 0.75 4.41 -0.24
N VAL A 67 1.35 3.43 0.44
CA VAL A 67 2.55 2.75 -0.05
C VAL A 67 2.26 1.25 -0.11
N ARG A 68 2.46 0.63 -1.28
CA ARG A 68 2.44 -0.83 -1.42
C ARG A 68 3.82 -1.36 -1.07
N ILE A 69 3.93 -2.03 0.07
CA ILE A 69 5.18 -2.65 0.54
C ILE A 69 5.41 -3.98 -0.18
N ASN A 70 6.60 -4.54 -0.05
CA ASN A 70 6.89 -5.89 -0.51
C ASN A 70 6.21 -6.95 0.38
N ALA A 71 5.80 -8.08 -0.22
CA ALA A 71 5.23 -9.20 0.53
C ALA A 71 6.21 -9.69 1.61
N GLY A 72 5.70 -9.88 2.84
CA GLY A 72 6.52 -10.29 4.00
C GLY A 72 7.47 -9.21 4.53
N ALA A 73 7.48 -8.00 3.97
CA ALA A 73 8.43 -6.94 4.34
C ALA A 73 7.83 -5.95 5.38
N ALA A 74 7.34 -6.45 6.51
CA ALA A 74 6.78 -5.59 7.58
C ALA A 74 7.77 -4.51 8.08
N ALA A 75 9.08 -4.73 7.94
CA ALA A 75 10.11 -3.73 8.23
C ALA A 75 10.00 -2.46 7.36
N GLU A 76 9.47 -2.55 6.13
CA GLU A 76 9.22 -1.38 5.28
C GLU A 76 8.10 -0.51 5.87
N ALA A 77 7.04 -1.12 6.41
CA ALA A 77 5.99 -0.40 7.11
C ALA A 77 6.54 0.33 8.36
N ALA A 78 7.38 -0.32 9.15
CA ALA A 78 8.06 0.32 10.27
C ALA A 78 8.91 1.53 9.83
N ALA A 79 9.64 1.40 8.72
CA ALA A 79 10.44 2.49 8.16
C ALA A 79 9.61 3.69 7.67
N LEU A 80 8.31 3.49 7.41
CA LEU A 80 7.34 4.48 6.96
C LEU A 80 6.46 5.05 8.09
N ALA A 81 6.52 4.48 9.30
CA ALA A 81 5.64 4.85 10.42
C ALA A 81 5.66 6.36 10.76
N GLY A 82 6.82 7.00 10.60
CA GLY A 82 7.01 8.44 10.85
C GLY A 82 6.59 9.37 9.71
N CYS A 83 6.16 8.84 8.55
CA CYS A 83 5.78 9.67 7.40
C CYS A 83 4.38 10.27 7.63
N ALA A 84 4.34 11.55 8.03
CA ALA A 84 3.10 12.25 8.39
C ALA A 84 2.05 12.26 7.27
N ARG A 85 2.48 12.29 6.00
CA ARG A 85 1.58 12.34 4.84
C ARG A 85 1.03 10.98 4.40
N LEU A 86 1.55 9.88 4.94
CA LEU A 86 1.11 8.54 4.57
C LEU A 86 -0.24 8.21 5.20
N ASP A 87 -1.23 7.85 4.39
CA ASP A 87 -2.58 7.51 4.86
C ASP A 87 -2.73 6.00 5.13
N ALA A 88 -2.15 5.13 4.29
CA ALA A 88 -2.23 3.68 4.48
C ALA A 88 -1.04 2.89 3.91
N ILE A 89 -0.85 1.67 4.42
CA ILE A 89 -0.01 0.64 3.81
C ILE A 89 -0.90 -0.33 3.03
N ILE A 90 -0.54 -0.61 1.78
CA ILE A 90 -1.11 -1.72 1.01
C ILE A 90 -0.23 -2.95 1.19
N LEU A 91 -0.80 -4.04 1.69
CA LEU A 91 -0.13 -5.34 1.82
C LEU A 91 -0.48 -6.21 0.59
N PRO A 92 0.49 -6.51 -0.30
CA PRO A 92 0.28 -7.45 -1.39
C PRO A 92 0.11 -8.88 -0.87
N LYS A 93 -0.45 -9.76 -1.69
CA LYS A 93 -0.54 -11.21 -1.45
C LYS A 93 -1.03 -11.53 -0.03
N THR A 94 -2.11 -10.86 0.38
CA THR A 94 -2.68 -11.05 1.71
C THR A 94 -3.52 -12.33 1.71
N GLU A 95 -3.03 -13.35 2.42
CA GLU A 95 -3.59 -14.70 2.48
C GLU A 95 -4.10 -15.09 3.87
N HIS A 96 -3.73 -14.33 4.90
CA HIS A 96 -4.12 -14.61 6.27
C HIS A 96 -4.17 -13.32 7.13
N PRO A 97 -5.15 -13.17 8.05
CA PRO A 97 -5.23 -12.04 9.00
C PRO A 97 -3.96 -11.76 9.82
N ARG A 98 -3.13 -12.79 10.02
CA ARG A 98 -1.86 -12.68 10.75
C ARG A 98 -0.87 -11.76 10.04
N GLN A 99 -0.83 -11.78 8.72
CA GLN A 99 0.05 -10.89 7.96
C GLN A 99 -0.33 -9.42 8.17
N LEU A 100 -1.63 -9.11 8.28
CA LEU A 100 -2.06 -7.76 8.66
C LEU A 100 -1.62 -7.40 10.08
N ALA A 101 -1.76 -8.32 11.04
CA ALA A 101 -1.34 -8.09 12.43
C ALA A 101 0.19 -7.84 12.55
N GLU A 102 1.01 -8.49 11.72
CA GLU A 102 2.44 -8.23 11.63
C GLU A 102 2.72 -6.78 11.19
N VAL A 103 2.02 -6.29 10.17
CA VAL A 103 2.13 -4.89 9.73
C VAL A 103 1.63 -3.92 10.81
N VAL A 104 0.53 -4.23 11.50
CA VAL A 104 0.06 -3.42 12.66
C VAL A 104 1.14 -3.31 13.73
N SER A 105 1.82 -4.42 14.02
CA SER A 105 2.88 -4.47 15.04
C SER A 105 4.10 -3.63 14.61
N ALA A 106 4.46 -3.68 13.32
CA ALA A 106 5.52 -2.85 12.75
C ALA A 106 5.20 -1.34 12.79
N LEU A 107 3.91 -0.98 12.77
CA LEU A 107 3.43 0.40 12.86
C LEU A 107 3.16 0.89 14.29
N ALA A 108 3.59 0.15 15.33
CA ALA A 108 3.27 0.49 16.72
C ALA A 108 3.62 1.95 17.12
N ALA A 109 4.67 2.52 16.52
CA ALA A 109 5.14 3.88 16.81
C ALA A 109 4.25 5.00 16.23
N ASP A 110 3.31 4.71 15.32
CA ASP A 110 2.50 5.74 14.65
C ASP A 110 1.23 6.17 15.41
N GLY A 111 0.96 5.53 16.55
CA GLY A 111 -0.21 5.83 17.40
C GLY A 111 -1.57 5.46 16.79
N GLY A 112 -1.64 4.55 15.81
CA GLY A 112 -2.90 4.15 15.17
C GLY A 112 -3.26 4.92 13.91
N ARG A 113 -2.39 5.82 13.45
CA ARG A 113 -2.70 6.78 12.38
C ARG A 113 -2.76 6.16 10.99
N ILE A 114 -1.77 5.35 10.63
CA ILE A 114 -1.67 4.78 9.29
C ILE A 114 -2.63 3.58 9.20
N GLY A 115 -3.54 3.65 8.23
CA GLY A 115 -4.47 2.56 7.92
C GLY A 115 -3.81 1.41 7.17
N LEU A 116 -4.55 0.32 7.00
CA LEU A 116 -4.14 -0.81 6.17
C LEU A 116 -5.12 -1.03 5.04
N GLU A 117 -4.60 -1.53 3.92
CA GLU A 117 -5.34 -1.99 2.77
C GLU A 117 -4.75 -3.34 2.36
N ALA A 118 -5.59 -4.31 2.03
CA ALA A 118 -5.13 -5.65 1.66
C ALA A 118 -5.38 -5.90 0.17
N LEU A 119 -4.39 -6.44 -0.52
CA LEU A 119 -4.52 -6.87 -1.91
C LEU A 119 -4.86 -8.37 -1.91
N ILE A 120 -6.07 -8.67 -2.36
CA ILE A 120 -6.57 -10.04 -2.58
C ILE A 120 -6.24 -10.39 -4.03
N GLU A 121 -5.17 -11.16 -4.20
CA GLU A 121 -4.60 -11.44 -5.52
C GLU A 121 -4.05 -12.87 -5.66
N THR A 122 -4.42 -13.77 -4.75
CA THR A 122 -4.10 -15.18 -4.85
C THR A 122 -5.33 -16.03 -4.55
N ALA A 123 -5.35 -17.27 -5.01
CA ALA A 123 -6.42 -18.22 -4.71
C ALA A 123 -6.59 -18.41 -3.18
N ALA A 124 -5.48 -18.51 -2.45
CA ALA A 124 -5.48 -18.64 -0.99
C ALA A 124 -6.05 -17.39 -0.30
N GLY A 125 -5.70 -16.19 -0.78
CA GLY A 125 -6.27 -14.93 -0.29
C GLY A 125 -7.77 -14.83 -0.53
N LEU A 126 -8.26 -15.29 -1.69
CA LEU A 126 -9.69 -15.33 -1.96
C LEU A 126 -10.43 -16.29 -1.02
N VAL A 127 -9.90 -17.49 -0.79
CA VAL A 127 -10.50 -18.47 0.15
C VAL A 127 -10.62 -17.89 1.57
N GLN A 128 -9.69 -17.03 1.96
CA GLN A 128 -9.61 -16.46 3.31
C GLN A 128 -10.20 -15.05 3.42
N VAL A 129 -10.82 -14.52 2.36
CA VAL A 129 -11.19 -13.10 2.25
C VAL A 129 -12.11 -12.63 3.38
N ASP A 130 -13.05 -13.47 3.83
CA ASP A 130 -13.97 -13.13 4.92
C ASP A 130 -13.21 -12.92 6.24
N SER A 131 -12.24 -13.79 6.53
CA SER A 131 -11.39 -13.67 7.71
C SER A 131 -10.48 -12.45 7.63
N ILE A 132 -9.93 -12.18 6.45
CA ILE A 132 -9.09 -11.00 6.20
C ILE A 132 -9.93 -9.73 6.42
N ALA A 133 -11.12 -9.65 5.83
CA ALA A 133 -12.05 -8.53 5.98
C ALA A 133 -12.47 -8.30 7.44
N ALA A 134 -12.67 -9.39 8.20
CA ALA A 134 -13.04 -9.35 9.61
C ALA A 134 -11.90 -8.88 10.54
N SER A 135 -10.66 -8.71 10.05
CA SER A 135 -9.51 -8.26 10.88
C SER A 135 -9.75 -6.90 11.54
N GLY A 136 -10.64 -6.08 10.97
CA GLY A 136 -11.10 -4.83 11.58
C GLY A 136 -9.98 -3.83 11.88
N GLY A 137 -10.25 -2.93 12.84
CA GLY A 137 -9.27 -1.94 13.33
C GLY A 137 -8.75 -1.00 12.24
N ARG A 138 -7.50 -1.23 11.82
CA ARG A 138 -6.79 -0.40 10.84
C ARG A 138 -7.14 -0.73 9.38
N LEU A 139 -7.69 -1.91 9.09
CA LEU A 139 -8.04 -2.30 7.72
C LEU A 139 -9.19 -1.43 7.18
N LYS A 140 -8.97 -0.73 6.07
CA LYS A 140 -9.92 0.23 5.47
C LYS A 140 -10.40 -0.15 4.08
N ALA A 141 -9.67 -0.99 3.35
CA ALA A 141 -10.05 -1.40 2.00
C ALA A 141 -9.47 -2.77 1.64
N LEU A 142 -10.15 -3.45 0.73
CA LEU A 142 -9.65 -4.61 -0.01
C LEU A 142 -9.53 -4.22 -1.48
N HIS A 143 -8.41 -4.58 -2.08
CA HIS A 143 -8.15 -4.43 -3.52
C HIS A 143 -8.17 -5.80 -4.16
N PHE A 144 -8.70 -5.90 -5.38
CA PHE A 144 -8.67 -7.15 -6.14
C PHE A 144 -7.60 -7.08 -7.23
N GLY A 145 -6.51 -7.84 -7.05
CA GLY A 145 -5.36 -7.87 -7.97
C GLY A 145 -5.54 -8.93 -9.05
N VAL A 146 -6.23 -8.58 -10.15
CA VAL A 146 -6.65 -9.56 -11.16
C VAL A 146 -5.49 -10.27 -11.88
N GLY A 147 -4.35 -9.60 -12.09
CA GLY A 147 -3.19 -10.17 -12.79
C GLY A 147 -2.56 -11.32 -12.03
N ASP A 148 -2.11 -11.04 -10.80
CA ASP A 148 -1.55 -12.06 -9.91
C ASP A 148 -2.58 -13.13 -9.54
N PHE A 149 -3.87 -12.75 -9.45
CA PHE A 149 -4.93 -13.72 -9.19
C PHE A 149 -5.09 -14.73 -10.33
N ALA A 150 -5.09 -14.27 -11.58
CA ALA A 150 -5.12 -15.15 -12.75
C ALA A 150 -3.90 -16.08 -12.78
N ALA A 151 -2.70 -15.54 -12.55
CA ALA A 151 -1.48 -16.32 -12.47
C ALA A 151 -1.54 -17.38 -11.35
N SER A 152 -2.08 -17.02 -10.19
CA SER A 152 -2.28 -17.93 -9.05
C SER A 152 -3.24 -19.08 -9.37
N LEU A 153 -4.16 -18.91 -10.32
CA LEU A 153 -5.09 -19.95 -10.77
C LEU A 153 -4.55 -20.76 -11.97
N GLY A 154 -3.47 -20.32 -12.60
CA GLY A 154 -2.97 -20.88 -13.86
C GLY A 154 -3.85 -20.56 -15.07
N ALA A 155 -4.54 -19.41 -15.05
CA ALA A 155 -5.44 -18.93 -16.10
C ALA A 155 -4.73 -18.11 -17.18
#